data_AF-A0A7W9KLP3-F1
#
_entry.id   AF-A0A7W9KLP3-F1
#
_cell.length_a   1.000
_cell.length_b   1.000
_cell.length_c   1.000
_cell.angle_alpha   90.00
_cell.angle_beta   90.00
_cell.angle_gamma   90.00
#
_symmetry.space_group_name_H-M   'P 1'
#
loop_
_entity.id
_entity.type
_entity.pdbx_description
1 polymer ?
#
loop_
_entity_poly.entity_id
_entity_poly.type
_entity_poly.pdbx_seq_one_letter_code
_entity_poly.pdbx_strand_id
1 'polypeptide(L)'
;MTRKLCLAQEPEADALLARDYLALLFGMLLDQQVPMEKAFKGPKLILDRMGVFDVHRVAEADPEEFAALVSTPPAIHRFPGSMAKRLQTLAQFLVEHYDGKVESIWKQGKPDGAEVLKRLTALPGFGDQKARIFLALLGKQMGVKPVGWREAAGAYGEEGSRRSVADVVDAKSLGEVRAFKKAAKAAAKG
;
A
#
# COMPACT_ATOMS: atom_id res chain seq x y z
N MET A 1 10.41 12.11 -15.34
CA MET A 1 10.20 10.69 -15.67
C MET A 1 8.94 10.22 -14.97
N THR A 2 7.98 9.69 -15.71
CA THR A 2 6.77 9.07 -15.15
C THR A 2 7.19 7.80 -14.42
N ARG A 3 6.87 7.69 -13.12
CA ARG A 3 7.15 6.47 -12.34
C ARG A 3 6.38 5.31 -12.98
N LYS A 4 6.98 4.13 -13.05
CA LYS A 4 6.32 2.90 -13.51
C LYS A 4 6.33 1.89 -12.38
N LEU A 5 5.16 1.43 -11.98
CA LEU A 5 4.99 0.32 -11.05
C LEU A 5 4.52 -0.93 -11.81
N CYS A 6 4.71 -2.09 -11.20
CA CYS A 6 4.31 -3.40 -11.71
C CYS A 6 3.69 -4.24 -10.58
N LEU A 7 2.94 -3.63 -9.66
CA LEU A 7 2.42 -4.31 -8.47
C LEU A 7 1.08 -5.00 -8.76
N ALA A 8 0.21 -4.32 -9.51
CA ALA A 8 -1.09 -4.84 -9.92
C ALA A 8 -0.98 -5.83 -11.09
N GLN A 9 0.12 -5.78 -11.87
CA GLN A 9 0.29 -6.54 -13.11
C GLN A 9 -0.83 -6.21 -14.11
N GLU A 10 -1.27 -4.95 -14.12
CA GLU A 10 -2.34 -4.43 -14.95
C GLU A 10 -2.07 -2.95 -15.23
N PRO A 11 -1.86 -2.54 -16.50
CA PRO A 11 -1.29 -1.23 -16.82
C PRO A 11 -2.04 -0.02 -16.24
N GLU A 12 -3.37 -0.03 -16.21
CA GLU A 12 -4.13 1.12 -15.72
C GLU A 12 -4.10 1.21 -14.20
N ALA A 13 -4.23 0.07 -13.49
CA ALA A 13 -4.06 0.03 -12.05
C ALA A 13 -2.63 0.44 -11.64
N ASP A 14 -1.60 -0.07 -12.32
CA ASP A 14 -0.21 0.30 -12.04
C ASP A 14 0.07 1.78 -12.32
N ALA A 15 -0.56 2.36 -13.35
CA ALA A 15 -0.46 3.79 -13.63
C ALA A 15 -1.13 4.64 -12.54
N LEU A 16 -2.26 4.19 -11.97
CA LEU A 16 -2.90 4.84 -10.83
C LEU A 16 -1.99 4.80 -9.59
N LEU A 17 -1.47 3.61 -9.24
CA LEU A 17 -0.57 3.43 -8.09
C LEU A 17 0.71 4.28 -8.21
N ALA A 18 1.22 4.49 -9.43
CA ALA A 18 2.45 5.24 -9.66
C ALA A 18 2.28 6.77 -9.48
N ARG A 19 1.06 7.29 -9.66
CA ARG A 19 0.75 8.72 -9.56
C ARG A 19 0.04 9.13 -8.27
N ASP A 20 -0.65 8.19 -7.63
CA ASP A 20 -1.54 8.46 -6.49
C ASP A 20 -1.07 7.71 -5.23
N TYR A 21 -0.67 8.47 -4.21
CA TYR A 21 -0.19 7.92 -2.95
C TYR A 21 -1.30 7.29 -2.10
N LEU A 22 -2.53 7.78 -2.18
CA LEU A 22 -3.68 7.16 -1.52
C LEU A 22 -3.91 5.76 -2.12
N ALA A 23 -3.82 5.65 -3.45
CA ALA A 23 -4.02 4.38 -4.13
C ALA A 23 -2.96 3.36 -3.70
N LEU A 24 -1.70 3.79 -3.63
CA LEU A 24 -0.61 2.94 -3.16
C LEU A 24 -0.81 2.47 -1.71
N LEU A 25 -1.28 3.37 -0.84
CA LEU A 25 -1.51 3.08 0.58
C LEU A 25 -2.70 2.12 0.78
N PHE A 26 -3.78 2.29 0.00
CA PHE A 26 -4.92 1.38 -0.02
C PHE A 26 -4.55 0.00 -0.56
N GLY A 27 -3.76 -0.07 -1.64
CA GLY A 27 -3.22 -1.33 -2.15
C GLY A 27 -2.40 -2.08 -1.09
N MET A 28 -1.56 -1.36 -0.35
CA MET A 28 -0.78 -1.95 0.76
C MET A 28 -1.68 -2.41 1.92
N LEU A 29 -2.73 -1.66 2.26
CA LEU A 29 -3.70 -2.09 3.28
C LEU A 29 -4.37 -3.40 2.90
N LEU A 30 -4.77 -3.52 1.62
CA LEU A 30 -5.42 -4.70 1.04
C LEU A 30 -4.49 -5.90 0.86
N ASP A 31 -3.15 -5.71 0.85
CA ASP A 31 -2.17 -6.80 0.73
C ASP A 31 -2.08 -7.59 2.03
N GLN A 32 -3.11 -8.42 2.25
CA GLN A 32 -3.18 -9.36 3.35
C GLN A 32 -4.05 -10.54 2.93
N GLN A 33 -3.53 -11.76 3.07
CA GLN A 33 -4.31 -12.97 2.84
C GLN A 33 -4.91 -13.12 1.41
N VAL A 34 -4.45 -12.32 0.45
CA VAL A 34 -4.74 -12.43 -0.99
C VAL A 34 -3.43 -12.30 -1.78
N PRO A 35 -3.39 -12.66 -3.07
CA PRO A 35 -2.26 -12.32 -3.93
C PRO A 35 -2.06 -10.79 -4.00
N MET A 36 -0.81 -10.33 -4.00
CA MET A 36 -0.50 -8.89 -4.00
C MET A 36 -1.14 -8.18 -5.19
N GLU A 37 -1.17 -8.83 -6.36
CA GLU A 37 -1.72 -8.29 -7.59
C GLU A 37 -3.20 -7.98 -7.43
N LYS A 38 -3.94 -8.86 -6.74
CA LYS A 38 -5.35 -8.61 -6.42
C LYS A 38 -5.51 -7.41 -5.49
N ALA A 39 -4.67 -7.32 -4.45
CA ALA A 39 -4.72 -6.20 -3.52
C ALA A 39 -4.44 -4.85 -4.20
N PHE A 40 -3.37 -4.80 -5.01
CA PHE A 40 -2.94 -3.58 -5.72
C PHE A 40 -3.85 -3.20 -6.91
N LYS A 41 -4.68 -4.12 -7.42
CA LYS A 41 -5.81 -3.76 -8.32
C LYS A 41 -6.99 -3.10 -7.60
N GLY A 42 -7.11 -3.28 -6.28
CA GLY A 42 -8.24 -2.79 -5.50
C GLY A 42 -8.53 -1.30 -5.66
N PRO A 43 -7.54 -0.40 -5.55
CA PRO A 43 -7.74 1.04 -5.75
C PRO A 43 -8.36 1.42 -7.09
N LYS A 44 -7.97 0.75 -8.18
CA LYS A 44 -8.56 0.98 -9.51
C LYS A 44 -10.02 0.56 -9.56
N LEU A 45 -10.38 -0.56 -8.94
CA LEU A 45 -11.78 -0.97 -8.84
C LEU A 45 -12.61 0.00 -8.00
N ILE A 46 -12.04 0.61 -6.94
CA ILE A 46 -12.73 1.66 -6.17
C ILE A 46 -12.94 2.89 -7.05
N LEU A 47 -11.90 3.33 -7.77
CA LEU A 47 -11.98 4.45 -8.71
C LEU A 47 -13.08 4.21 -9.76
N ASP A 48 -13.09 3.05 -10.39
CA ASP A 48 -14.05 2.72 -11.46
C ASP A 48 -15.50 2.70 -10.95
N ARG A 49 -15.72 2.32 -9.69
CA ARG A 49 -17.05 2.24 -9.08
C ARG A 49 -17.53 3.57 -8.49
N MET A 50 -16.63 4.36 -7.90
CA MET A 50 -16.95 5.66 -7.32
C MET A 50 -16.89 6.81 -8.33
N GLY A 51 -16.24 6.60 -9.49
CA GLY A 51 -15.97 7.61 -10.51
C GLY A 51 -14.85 8.60 -10.14
N VAL A 52 -14.48 8.66 -8.87
CA VAL A 52 -13.37 9.46 -8.33
C VAL A 52 -12.66 8.68 -7.25
N PHE A 53 -11.34 8.85 -7.18
CA PHE A 53 -10.52 8.27 -6.12
C PHE A 53 -10.00 9.41 -5.23
N ASP A 54 -10.70 9.63 -4.13
CA ASP A 54 -10.46 10.76 -3.23
C ASP A 54 -10.65 10.32 -1.77
N VAL A 55 -9.77 10.81 -0.91
CA VAL A 55 -9.72 10.41 0.51
C VAL A 55 -10.96 10.86 1.28
N HIS A 56 -11.47 12.07 1.01
CA HIS A 56 -12.66 12.60 1.68
C HIS A 56 -13.90 11.82 1.22
N ARG A 57 -14.01 11.55 -0.08
CA ARG A 57 -15.11 10.75 -0.63
C ARG A 57 -15.19 9.36 -0.02
N VAL A 58 -14.05 8.71 0.25
CA VAL A 58 -14.03 7.40 0.93
C VAL A 58 -14.34 7.56 2.43
N ALA A 59 -13.79 8.58 3.09
CA ALA A 59 -13.99 8.83 4.52
C ALA A 59 -15.45 9.15 4.89
N GLU A 60 -16.15 9.87 4.01
CA GLU A 60 -17.52 10.38 4.20
C GLU A 60 -18.60 9.47 3.59
N ALA A 61 -18.22 8.49 2.77
CA ALA A 61 -19.18 7.56 2.17
C ALA A 61 -19.99 6.82 3.26
N ASP A 62 -21.28 6.58 2.97
CA ASP A 62 -22.09 5.73 3.82
C ASP A 62 -21.42 4.35 3.99
N PRO A 63 -21.22 3.85 5.23
CA PRO A 63 -20.49 2.61 5.46
C PRO A 63 -21.11 1.37 4.79
N GLU A 64 -22.43 1.30 4.69
CA GLU A 64 -23.14 0.16 4.07
C GLU A 64 -23.03 0.23 2.55
N GLU A 65 -23.22 1.42 1.97
CA GLU A 65 -23.04 1.65 0.54
C GLU A 65 -21.59 1.39 0.10
N PHE A 66 -20.61 1.87 0.86
CA PHE A 66 -19.21 1.62 0.55
C PHE A 66 -18.84 0.14 0.71
N ALA A 67 -19.36 -0.54 1.73
CA ALA A 67 -19.17 -1.98 1.87
C ALA A 67 -19.81 -2.78 0.72
N ALA A 68 -21.00 -2.38 0.26
CA ALA A 68 -21.65 -2.97 -0.91
C ALA A 68 -20.82 -2.75 -2.17
N LEU A 69 -20.30 -1.55 -2.38
CA LEU A 69 -19.41 -1.20 -3.48
C LEU A 69 -18.14 -2.05 -3.48
N VAL A 70 -17.48 -2.23 -2.34
CA VAL A 70 -16.27 -3.08 -2.22
C VAL A 70 -16.60 -4.56 -2.45
N SER A 71 -17.83 -4.97 -2.14
CA SER A 71 -18.33 -6.34 -2.28
C SER A 71 -18.83 -6.67 -3.69
N THR A 72 -19.11 -5.69 -4.54
CA THR A 72 -19.61 -5.91 -5.91
C THR A 72 -18.69 -6.88 -6.67
N PRO A 73 -19.22 -7.99 -7.23
CA PRO A 73 -18.45 -8.92 -8.03
C PRO A 73 -17.84 -8.27 -9.28
N PRO A 74 -16.56 -8.54 -9.60
CA PRO A 74 -15.60 -9.30 -8.79
C PRO A 74 -15.21 -8.52 -7.52
N ALA A 75 -15.36 -9.15 -6.35
CA ALA A 75 -15.10 -8.49 -5.08
C ALA A 75 -13.62 -8.11 -4.94
N ILE A 76 -13.38 -6.90 -4.42
CA ILE A 76 -12.04 -6.30 -4.27
C ILE A 76 -11.15 -7.18 -3.38
N HIS A 77 -11.72 -7.73 -2.32
CA HIS A 77 -11.03 -8.60 -1.38
C HIS A 77 -11.84 -9.86 -1.08
N ARG A 78 -11.19 -10.91 -0.57
CA ARG A 78 -11.89 -12.11 -0.07
C ARG A 78 -12.68 -11.87 1.23
N PHE A 79 -12.47 -10.71 1.86
CA PHE A 79 -13.15 -10.25 3.08
C PHE A 79 -13.66 -8.82 2.86
N PRO A 80 -14.60 -8.61 1.92
CA PRO A 80 -14.88 -7.27 1.40
C PRO A 80 -15.45 -6.32 2.45
N GLY A 81 -16.41 -6.76 3.28
CA GLY A 81 -16.95 -5.90 4.36
C GLY A 81 -15.89 -5.46 5.40
N SER A 82 -15.02 -6.37 5.84
CA SER A 82 -13.94 -6.03 6.78
C SER A 82 -12.92 -5.07 6.16
N MET A 83 -12.57 -5.28 4.89
CA MET A 83 -11.64 -4.39 4.18
C MET A 83 -12.26 -3.03 3.87
N ALA A 84 -13.56 -2.95 3.56
CA ALA A 84 -14.28 -1.69 3.37
C ALA A 84 -14.17 -0.82 4.63
N LYS A 85 -14.51 -1.39 5.79
CA LYS A 85 -14.38 -0.69 7.08
C LYS A 85 -12.95 -0.19 7.32
N ARG A 86 -11.94 -1.02 7.06
CA ARG A 86 -10.53 -0.65 7.27
C ARG A 86 -10.08 0.47 6.33
N LEU A 87 -10.51 0.45 5.07
CA LEU A 87 -10.23 1.52 4.09
C LEU A 87 -10.84 2.85 4.54
N GLN A 88 -12.10 2.84 5.00
CA GLN A 88 -12.74 4.04 5.54
C GLN A 88 -12.05 4.55 6.80
N THR A 89 -11.73 3.67 7.77
CA THR A 89 -10.99 4.07 8.97
C THR A 89 -9.63 4.69 8.64
N LEU A 90 -8.92 4.13 7.66
CA LEU A 90 -7.67 4.71 7.18
C LEU A 90 -7.90 6.09 6.53
N ALA A 91 -8.93 6.23 5.68
CA ALA A 91 -9.27 7.50 5.05
C ALA A 91 -9.61 8.58 6.08
N GLN A 92 -10.42 8.24 7.07
CA GLN A 92 -10.79 9.12 8.19
C GLN A 92 -9.56 9.57 8.99
N PHE A 93 -8.65 8.65 9.30
CA PHE A 93 -7.39 8.96 9.98
C PHE A 93 -6.52 9.93 9.16
N LEU A 94 -6.46 9.75 7.83
CA LEU A 94 -5.73 10.64 6.94
C LEU A 94 -6.35 12.05 6.89
N VAL A 95 -7.69 12.14 6.88
CA VAL A 95 -8.39 13.43 6.96
C VAL A 95 -8.12 14.11 8.30
N GLU A 96 -8.29 13.40 9.41
CA GLU A 96 -8.14 13.94 10.76
C GLU A 96 -6.72 14.43 11.07
N HIS A 97 -5.70 13.62 10.74
CA HIS A 97 -4.33 13.89 11.17
C HIS A 97 -3.45 14.54 10.10
N TYR A 98 -3.86 14.46 8.83
CA TYR A 98 -3.06 14.95 7.70
C TYR A 98 -3.86 15.79 6.70
N ASP A 99 -5.08 16.22 7.03
CA ASP A 99 -5.92 17.05 6.16
C ASP A 99 -6.14 16.41 4.78
N GLY A 100 -6.23 15.07 4.75
CA GLY A 100 -6.37 14.27 3.53
C GLY A 100 -5.10 14.16 2.68
N LYS A 101 -4.02 14.88 3.03
CA LYS A 101 -2.78 14.93 2.24
C LYS A 101 -1.85 13.80 2.63
N VAL A 102 -1.94 12.68 1.91
CA VAL A 102 -1.17 11.45 2.19
C VAL A 102 0.34 11.71 2.25
N GLU A 103 0.87 12.55 1.38
CA GLU A 103 2.30 12.86 1.35
C GLU A 103 2.82 13.62 2.60
N SER A 104 1.92 14.22 3.38
CA SER A 104 2.29 14.88 4.64
C SER A 104 2.94 13.92 5.63
N ILE A 105 2.59 12.63 5.56
CA ILE A 105 3.21 11.56 6.37
C ILE A 105 4.74 11.61 6.28
N TRP A 106 5.30 11.81 5.08
CA TRP A 106 6.74 11.81 4.83
C TRP A 106 7.33 13.14 4.38
N LYS A 107 6.52 14.20 4.21
CA LYS A 107 7.01 15.54 3.85
C LYS A 107 6.87 16.56 4.97
N GLN A 108 5.81 16.49 5.78
CA GLN A 108 5.50 17.52 6.76
C GLN A 108 6.54 17.54 7.87
N GLY A 109 7.21 18.69 8.03
CA GLY A 109 8.29 18.86 9.01
C GLY A 109 9.63 18.26 8.59
N LYS A 110 9.80 17.81 7.34
CA LYS A 110 11.04 17.17 6.82
C LYS A 110 11.53 16.02 7.71
N PRO A 111 10.70 14.99 7.95
CA PRO A 111 11.02 13.89 8.85
C PRO A 111 12.18 13.04 8.31
N ASP A 112 12.89 12.37 9.22
CA ASP A 112 13.81 11.30 8.87
C ASP A 112 13.07 9.95 8.67
N GLY A 113 13.80 8.91 8.28
CA GLY A 113 13.25 7.58 8.04
C GLY A 113 12.59 6.96 9.27
N ALA A 114 13.11 7.23 10.47
CA ALA A 114 12.56 6.69 11.72
C ALA A 114 11.22 7.34 12.07
N GLU A 115 11.11 8.66 11.92
CA GLU A 115 9.85 9.39 12.12
C GLU A 115 8.82 9.03 11.05
N VAL A 116 9.23 8.86 9.78
CA VAL A 116 8.31 8.35 8.74
C VAL A 116 7.82 6.94 9.09
N LEU A 117 8.70 6.05 9.53
CA LEU A 117 8.29 4.70 9.96
C LEU A 117 7.29 4.75 11.11
N LYS A 118 7.54 5.59 12.12
CA LYS A 118 6.64 5.80 13.26
C LYS A 118 5.26 6.25 12.79
N ARG A 119 5.19 7.25 11.89
CA ARG A 119 3.92 7.74 11.33
C ARG A 119 3.20 6.69 10.50
N LEU A 120 3.92 5.92 9.68
CA LEU A 120 3.35 4.80 8.92
C LEU A 120 2.80 3.71 9.83
N THR A 121 3.46 3.44 10.95
CA THR A 121 3.05 2.42 11.94
C THR A 121 1.80 2.86 12.73
N ALA A 122 1.57 4.18 12.86
CA ALA A 122 0.37 4.72 13.47
C ALA A 122 -0.88 4.62 12.57
N LEU A 123 -0.72 4.35 11.27
CA LEU A 123 -1.86 4.24 10.36
C LEU A 123 -2.73 3.02 10.69
N PRO A 124 -4.07 3.17 10.71
CA PRO A 124 -4.97 2.03 10.89
C PRO A 124 -4.71 0.90 9.89
N GLY A 125 -4.40 -0.29 10.41
CA GLY A 125 -4.10 -1.47 9.60
C GLY A 125 -2.64 -1.63 9.16
N PHE A 126 -1.73 -0.76 9.62
CA PHE A 126 -0.28 -0.86 9.37
C PHE A 126 0.46 -1.28 10.64
N GLY A 127 0.70 -2.59 10.79
CA GLY A 127 1.68 -3.09 11.78
C GLY A 127 3.13 -2.80 11.35
N ASP A 128 4.08 -2.98 12.28
CA ASP A 128 5.52 -2.69 12.08
C ASP A 128 6.07 -3.24 10.75
N GLN A 129 5.87 -4.53 10.47
CA GLN A 129 6.35 -5.14 9.23
C GLN A 129 5.77 -4.46 7.98
N LYS A 130 4.46 -4.16 7.98
CA LYS A 130 3.78 -3.50 6.86
C LYS A 130 4.31 -2.08 6.66
N ALA A 131 4.51 -1.35 7.75
CA ALA A 131 5.08 0.00 7.73
C ALA A 131 6.51 0.01 7.17
N ARG A 132 7.38 -0.94 7.58
CA ARG A 132 8.74 -1.07 7.03
C ARG A 132 8.75 -1.41 5.54
N ILE A 133 7.89 -2.33 5.10
CA ILE A 133 7.75 -2.67 3.67
C ILE A 133 7.28 -1.45 2.88
N PHE A 134 6.31 -0.69 3.41
CA PHE A 134 5.81 0.50 2.73
C PHE A 134 6.87 1.61 2.67
N LEU A 135 7.64 1.83 3.74
CA LEU A 135 8.78 2.74 3.73
C LEU A 135 9.82 2.32 2.69
N ALA A 136 10.10 1.01 2.58
CA ALA A 136 10.98 0.49 1.53
C ALA A 136 10.44 0.78 0.13
N LEU A 137 9.14 0.57 -0.11
CA LEU A 137 8.48 0.83 -1.38
C LEU A 137 8.57 2.32 -1.76
N LEU A 138 8.33 3.21 -0.79
CA LEU A 138 8.46 4.65 -0.92
C LEU A 138 9.88 5.05 -1.37
N GLY A 139 10.92 4.52 -0.70
CA GLY A 139 12.31 4.83 -1.01
C GLY A 139 12.84 4.20 -2.30
N LYS A 140 12.48 2.94 -2.57
CA LYS A 140 12.97 2.18 -3.72
C LYS A 140 12.29 2.61 -5.02
N GLN A 141 10.97 2.80 -5.01
CA GLN A 141 10.19 2.98 -6.24
C GLN A 141 9.54 4.36 -6.36
N MET A 142 9.21 5.03 -5.25
CA MET A 142 8.52 6.34 -5.29
C MET A 142 9.44 7.55 -5.18
N GLY A 143 10.73 7.34 -4.92
CA GLY A 143 11.72 8.40 -4.77
C GLY A 143 11.58 9.19 -3.46
N VAL A 144 10.84 8.68 -2.48
CA VAL A 144 10.68 9.28 -1.15
C VAL A 144 11.81 8.75 -0.26
N LYS A 145 12.90 9.53 -0.15
CA LYS A 145 14.15 9.11 0.48
C LYS A 145 14.53 10.02 1.66
N PRO A 146 13.75 10.05 2.76
CA PRO A 146 14.17 10.76 3.97
C PRO A 146 15.46 10.15 4.52
N VAL A 147 16.27 10.94 5.23
CA VAL A 147 17.55 10.47 5.77
C VAL A 147 17.32 9.24 6.65
N GLY A 148 18.12 8.18 6.50
CA GLY A 148 17.99 6.97 7.32
C GLY A 148 16.84 6.02 6.95
N TRP A 149 16.17 6.21 5.80
CA TRP A 149 15.01 5.39 5.43
C TRP A 149 15.32 3.90 5.21
N ARG A 150 16.54 3.56 4.76
CA ARG A 150 16.92 2.16 4.53
C ARG A 150 17.09 1.42 5.84
N GLU A 151 17.76 2.06 6.78
CA GLU A 151 18.01 1.61 8.14
C GLU A 151 16.68 1.42 8.88
N ALA A 152 15.78 2.40 8.78
CA ALA A 152 14.44 2.30 9.35
C ALA A 152 13.61 1.17 8.70
N ALA A 153 13.70 0.97 7.39
CA ALA A 153 13.03 -0.14 6.71
C ALA A 153 13.66 -1.51 7.01
N GLY A 154 14.82 -1.56 7.67
CA GLY A 154 15.53 -2.79 8.04
C GLY A 154 15.87 -3.65 6.82
N ALA A 155 15.65 -4.97 6.92
CA ALA A 155 15.94 -5.91 5.83
C ALA A 155 15.18 -5.59 4.53
N TYR A 156 14.05 -4.87 4.59
CA TYR A 156 13.31 -4.43 3.41
C TYR A 156 13.96 -3.22 2.73
N GLY A 157 14.80 -2.47 3.45
CA GLY A 157 15.57 -1.33 2.93
C GLY A 157 16.87 -1.72 2.22
N GLU A 158 17.34 -2.96 2.38
CA GLU A 158 18.56 -3.48 1.75
C GLU A 158 18.55 -3.29 0.22
N GLU A 159 19.69 -2.86 -0.32
CA GLU A 159 19.86 -2.75 -1.77
C GLU A 159 19.95 -4.14 -2.42
N GLY A 160 19.30 -4.32 -3.56
CA GLY A 160 19.24 -5.61 -4.26
C GLY A 160 18.36 -6.68 -3.59
N SER A 161 17.70 -6.40 -2.46
CA SER A 161 16.84 -7.39 -1.80
C SER A 161 15.64 -7.79 -2.66
N ARG A 162 15.15 -9.02 -2.49
CA ARG A 162 13.93 -9.56 -3.13
C ARG A 162 12.98 -10.15 -2.11
N ARG A 163 12.58 -9.33 -1.12
CA ARG A 163 11.88 -9.77 0.08
C ARG A 163 10.40 -9.40 0.10
N SER A 164 10.00 -8.30 -0.55
CA SER A 164 8.65 -7.74 -0.44
C SER A 164 8.17 -7.05 -1.71
N VAL A 165 6.96 -6.51 -1.66
CA VAL A 165 6.37 -5.73 -2.77
C VAL A 165 7.22 -4.52 -3.16
N ALA A 166 8.02 -3.99 -2.22
CA ALA A 166 8.99 -2.92 -2.47
C ALA A 166 10.05 -3.30 -3.52
N ASP A 167 10.25 -4.60 -3.75
CA ASP A 167 11.28 -5.14 -4.64
C ASP A 167 10.73 -5.59 -6.01
N VAL A 168 9.40 -5.47 -6.22
CA VAL A 168 8.73 -5.88 -7.47
C VAL A 168 8.73 -4.71 -8.45
N VAL A 169 9.53 -4.83 -9.50
CA VAL A 169 9.68 -3.82 -10.57
C VAL A 169 9.37 -4.37 -11.96
N ASP A 170 9.26 -5.69 -12.09
CA ASP A 170 8.98 -6.44 -13.31
C ASP A 170 8.49 -7.87 -12.98
N ALA A 171 8.18 -8.66 -13.99
CA ALA A 171 7.73 -10.05 -13.82
C ALA A 171 8.81 -10.97 -13.19
N LYS A 172 10.10 -10.70 -13.45
CA LYS A 172 11.22 -11.49 -12.91
C LYS A 172 11.31 -11.31 -11.40
N SER A 173 11.38 -10.07 -10.95
CA SER A 173 11.43 -9.69 -9.53
C SER A 173 10.18 -10.12 -8.77
N LEU A 174 9.00 -10.10 -9.40
CA LEU A 174 7.79 -10.71 -8.82
C LEU A 174 7.98 -12.21 -8.54
N GLY A 175 8.55 -12.95 -9.48
CA GLY A 175 8.89 -14.36 -9.30
C GLY A 175 9.87 -14.59 -8.16
N GLU A 176 10.93 -13.78 -8.08
CA GLU A 176 11.95 -13.83 -7.02
C GLU A 176 11.35 -13.56 -5.63
N VAL A 177 10.51 -12.53 -5.49
CA VAL A 177 9.82 -12.21 -4.22
C VAL A 177 8.87 -13.33 -3.79
N ARG A 178 8.15 -13.96 -4.73
CA ARG A 178 7.28 -15.11 -4.44
C ARG A 178 8.11 -16.31 -3.97
N ALA A 179 9.23 -16.60 -4.62
CA ALA A 179 10.14 -17.66 -4.22
C ALA A 179 10.70 -17.42 -2.80
N PHE A 180 11.14 -16.19 -2.51
CA PHE A 180 11.60 -15.79 -1.18
C PHE A 180 10.53 -16.00 -0.10
N LYS A 181 9.30 -15.49 -0.32
CA LYS A 181 8.18 -15.65 0.62
C LYS A 181 7.83 -17.13 0.85
N LYS A 182 7.89 -17.96 -0.20
CA LYS A 182 7.65 -19.41 -0.09
C LYS A 182 8.72 -20.10 0.75
N ALA A 183 9.99 -19.78 0.52
CA ALA A 183 11.12 -20.33 1.28
C ALA A 183 11.05 -19.93 2.76
N ALA A 184 10.80 -18.64 3.05
CA ALA A 184 10.67 -18.15 4.43
C ALA A 184 9.50 -18.81 5.18
N LYS A 185 8.37 -19.03 4.51
CA LYS A 185 7.22 -19.75 5.11
C LYS A 185 7.52 -21.23 5.37
N ALA A 186 8.31 -21.87 4.52
CA ALA A 186 8.73 -23.26 4.73
C ALA A 186 9.69 -23.36 5.92
N ALA A 187 10.65 -22.44 6.03
CA ALA A 187 11.59 -22.39 7.14
C ALA A 187 10.92 -22.11 8.50
N ALA A 188 9.83 -21.34 8.54
CA ALA A 188 9.09 -21.07 9.78
C ALA A 188 8.14 -22.20 10.23
N LYS A 189 8.00 -23.26 9.41
CA LYS A 189 7.16 -24.44 9.72
C LYS A 189 7.98 -25.67 10.12
N GLY A 190 9.29 -25.65 9.90
CA GLY A 190 10.24 -26.65 10.37
C GLY A 190 10.94 -26.16 11.61
#